data_AF-A0A6C0INL4-F1
#
_entry.id   AF-A0A6C0INL4-F1
#
_cell.length_a   1.000
_cell.length_b   1.000
_cell.length_c   1.000
_cell.angle_alpha   90.00
_cell.angle_beta   90.00
_cell.angle_gamma   90.00
#
_symmetry.space_group_name_H-M   'P 1'
#
loop_
_entity.id
_entity.type
_entity.pdbx_description
1 polymer ?
#
loop_
_entity_poly.entity_id
_entity_poly.type
_entity_poly.pdbx_seq_one_letter_code
_entity_poly.pdbx_strand_id
1 'polypeptide(L)'
;MTNTNLSLCIPRIPVETAKDYVHDIITGLSIGRIQRMTEIPLKNDPTQKRVLLKIRYDERLDTKNIQKQLIKHGSIKLVHDTPWYWKIYLSNNPH
;
A
#
# COMPACT_ATOMS: atom_id res chain seq x y z
N MET A 1 -11.85 -20.86 -1.11
CA MET A 1 -10.71 -20.35 -1.91
C MET A 1 -10.23 -19.06 -1.26
N THR A 2 -9.08 -19.06 -0.60
CA THR A 2 -8.50 -17.84 -0.04
C THR A 2 -7.91 -17.01 -1.17
N ASN A 3 -8.47 -15.83 -1.43
CA ASN A 3 -7.89 -14.92 -2.41
C ASN A 3 -6.58 -14.39 -1.82
N THR A 4 -5.44 -14.86 -2.34
CA THR A 4 -4.10 -14.54 -1.82
C THR A 4 -3.58 -13.20 -2.32
N ASN A 5 -4.40 -12.44 -3.03
CA ASN A 5 -4.04 -11.13 -3.57
C ASN A 5 -4.75 -10.02 -2.81
N LEU A 6 -3.98 -8.99 -2.45
CA LEU A 6 -4.48 -7.74 -1.87
C LEU A 6 -4.17 -6.61 -2.83
N SER A 7 -5.20 -5.82 -3.14
CA SER A 7 -5.02 -4.54 -3.82
C SER A 7 -5.02 -3.44 -2.76
N LEU A 8 -3.99 -2.59 -2.74
CA LEU A 8 -3.86 -1.48 -1.81
C LEU A 8 -3.75 -0.15 -2.56
N CYS A 9 -4.11 0.94 -1.89
CA CYS A 9 -4.01 2.29 -2.40
C CYS A 9 -3.42 3.24 -1.36
N ILE A 10 -2.40 3.99 -1.75
CA ILE A 10 -1.93 5.19 -1.04
C ILE A 10 -2.42 6.39 -1.85
N PRO A 11 -3.44 7.14 -1.40
CA PRO A 11 -4.20 8.02 -2.28
C PRO A 11 -3.50 9.35 -2.60
N ARG A 12 -2.65 9.83 -1.68
CA ARG A 12 -2.02 11.16 -1.76
C ARG A 12 -0.61 11.08 -1.18
N ILE A 13 0.39 11.07 -2.06
CA ILE A 13 1.79 11.30 -1.72
C ILE A 13 2.38 12.32 -2.70
N PRO A 14 3.42 13.08 -2.32
CA PRO A 14 4.11 13.98 -3.24
C PRO A 14 4.61 13.25 -4.48
N VAL A 15 4.48 13.86 -5.66
CA VAL A 15 4.93 13.28 -6.93
C VAL A 15 6.43 12.98 -6.94
N GLU A 16 7.21 13.78 -6.21
CA GLU A 16 8.65 13.63 -6.00
C GLU A 16 9.03 12.42 -5.13
N THR A 17 8.07 11.82 -4.42
CA THR A 17 8.34 10.63 -3.61
C THR A 17 8.81 9.51 -4.53
N ALA A 18 10.06 9.06 -4.39
CA ALA A 18 10.62 8.05 -5.27
C ALA A 18 9.84 6.74 -5.20
N LYS A 19 9.63 6.10 -6.35
CA LYS A 19 8.96 4.81 -6.45
C LYS A 19 9.65 3.75 -5.59
N ASP A 20 10.98 3.71 -5.62
CA ASP A 20 11.79 2.76 -4.86
C ASP A 20 11.64 2.97 -3.34
N TYR A 21 11.54 4.22 -2.88
CA TYR A 21 11.26 4.51 -1.48
C TYR A 21 9.92 3.92 -1.03
N VAL A 22 8.86 4.09 -1.84
CA VAL A 22 7.56 3.46 -1.54
C VAL A 22 7.68 1.94 -1.54
N HIS A 23 8.40 1.37 -2.50
CA HIS A 23 8.62 -0.07 -2.60
C HIS A 23 9.31 -0.64 -1.35
N ASP A 24 10.36 0.01 -0.87
CA ASP A 24 11.16 -0.43 0.28
C ASP A 24 10.35 -0.35 1.57
N ILE A 25 9.62 0.75 1.78
CA ILE A 25 8.74 0.92 2.93
C ILE A 25 7.65 -0.17 2.96
N ILE A 26 7.00 -0.44 1.83
CA ILE A 26 5.96 -1.48 1.75
C ILE A 26 6.54 -2.89 1.91
N THR A 27 7.73 -3.13 1.38
CA THR A 27 8.43 -4.42 1.54
C THR A 27 8.83 -4.67 2.99
N GLY A 28 9.25 -3.61 3.71
CA GLY A 28 9.59 -3.67 5.14
C GLY A 28 8.41 -4.07 6.04
N LEU A 29 7.16 -3.85 5.61
CA LEU A 29 5.97 -4.31 6.34
C LEU A 29 5.84 -5.83 6.41
N SER A 30 6.60 -6.56 5.58
CA SER A 30 6.52 -8.01 5.48
C SER A 30 5.08 -8.50 5.31
N ILE A 31 4.28 -7.85 4.46
CA ILE A 31 2.89 -8.25 4.16
C ILE A 31 2.77 -9.18 2.95
N GLY A 32 3.89 -9.53 2.31
CA GLY A 32 3.95 -10.37 1.13
C GLY A 32 4.83 -9.77 0.03
N ARG A 33 4.68 -10.30 -1.19
CA ARG A 33 5.43 -9.86 -2.36
C ARG A 33 4.63 -8.87 -3.20
N ILE A 34 5.20 -7.70 -3.46
CA ILE A 34 4.64 -6.73 -4.40
C ILE A 34 4.71 -7.35 -5.82
N GLN A 35 3.55 -7.56 -6.44
CA GLN A 35 3.45 -8.04 -7.83
C GLN A 35 3.42 -6.89 -8.82
N ARG A 36 2.78 -5.78 -8.43
CA ARG A 36 2.63 -4.59 -9.26
C ARG A 36 2.56 -3.35 -8.39
N MET A 37 3.21 -2.28 -8.85
CA MET A 37 3.08 -0.95 -8.29
C MET A 37 2.90 0.06 -9.42
N THR A 38 1.79 0.79 -9.39
CA THR A 38 1.40 1.79 -10.40
C THR A 38 1.25 3.14 -9.73
N GLU A 39 1.89 4.16 -10.29
CA GLU A 39 1.80 5.53 -9.82
C GLU A 39 0.91 6.33 -10.78
N ILE A 40 -0.06 7.07 -10.24
CA ILE A 40 -1.02 7.82 -11.04
C ILE A 40 -1.12 9.24 -10.45
N PRO A 41 -0.69 10.29 -11.17
CA PRO A 41 -0.90 11.67 -10.76
C PRO A 41 -2.39 11.97 -10.49
N LEU A 42 -2.68 12.87 -9.55
CA LEU A 42 -4.05 13.30 -9.30
C LEU A 42 -4.46 14.37 -10.31
N LYS A 43 -5.64 14.20 -10.92
CA LYS A 43 -6.16 15.14 -11.92
C LYS A 43 -6.33 16.56 -11.38
N ASN A 44 -6.74 16.68 -10.11
CA ASN A 44 -7.04 17.95 -9.48
C ASN A 44 -5.84 18.55 -8.73
N ASP A 45 -4.76 17.78 -8.57
CA ASP A 45 -3.57 18.21 -7.83
C ASP A 45 -2.33 17.48 -8.41
N PRO A 46 -1.69 18.05 -9.45
CA PRO A 46 -0.56 17.41 -10.12
C PRO A 46 0.69 17.25 -9.23
N THR A 47 0.76 17.97 -8.11
CA THR A 47 1.87 17.82 -7.14
C THR A 47 1.76 16.54 -6.33
N GLN A 48 0.60 15.88 -6.39
CA GLN A 48 0.29 14.66 -5.67
C GLN A 48 0.02 13.52 -6.65
N LYS A 49 0.35 12.31 -6.21
CA LYS A 49 0.03 11.06 -6.90
C LYS A 49 -0.62 10.07 -5.95
N ARG A 50 -1.33 9.10 -6.53
CA ARG A 50 -1.73 7.88 -5.84
C ARG A 50 -0.83 6.73 -6.25
N VAL A 51 -0.57 5.82 -5.33
CA VAL A 51 0.16 4.57 -5.58
C VAL A 51 -0.81 3.42 -5.40
N LEU A 52 -0.98 2.62 -6.45
CA LEU A 52 -1.75 1.39 -6.44
C LEU A 52 -0.79 0.21 -6.35
N LEU A 53 -1.03 -0.68 -5.39
CA LEU A 53 -0.19 -1.84 -5.12
C LEU A 53 -1.02 -3.10 -5.28
N LYS A 54 -0.47 -4.10 -5.97
CA LYS A 54 -0.99 -5.47 -5.96
C LYS A 54 0.02 -6.34 -5.24
N ILE A 55 -0.41 -6.95 -4.15
CA ILE A 55 0.44 -7.73 -3.26
C ILE A 55 -0.06 -9.17 -3.26
N ARG A 56 0.83 -10.11 -3.54
CA ARG A 56 0.60 -11.52 -3.28
C ARG A 56 1.08 -11.83 -1.88
N TYR A 57 0.15 -12.28 -1.06
CA TYR A 57 0.38 -12.56 0.34
C TYR A 57 1.24 -13.82 0.55
N ASP A 58 1.98 -13.84 1.66
CA ASP A 58 2.68 -15.03 2.15
C ASP A 58 2.03 -15.47 3.47
N GLU A 59 1.71 -16.76 3.61
CA GLU A 59 0.88 -17.33 4.68
C GLU A 59 1.56 -17.39 6.07
N ARG A 60 2.71 -16.73 6.22
CA ARG A 60 3.48 -16.65 7.47
C ARG A 60 2.66 -16.01 8.61
N LEU A 61 3.07 -16.20 9.87
CA LEU A 61 2.31 -15.74 11.04
C LEU A 61 2.32 -14.20 11.21
N ASP A 62 3.44 -13.54 10.93
CA ASP A 62 3.61 -12.10 11.19
C ASP A 62 2.85 -11.20 10.22
N THR A 63 2.70 -11.66 8.97
CA THR A 63 1.92 -10.99 7.93
C THR A 63 0.44 -10.84 8.37
N LYS A 64 -0.08 -11.70 9.26
CA LYS A 64 -1.51 -11.82 9.59
C LYS A 64 -2.05 -10.62 10.34
N ASN A 65 -1.23 -9.92 11.12
CA ASN A 65 -1.72 -8.80 11.93
C ASN A 65 -2.06 -7.57 11.08
N ILE A 66 -1.18 -7.17 10.16
CA ILE A 66 -1.44 -6.03 9.27
C ILE A 66 -2.59 -6.36 8.32
N GLN A 67 -2.63 -7.58 7.79
CA GLN A 67 -3.75 -8.04 6.96
C GLN A 67 -5.08 -7.97 7.73
N LYS A 68 -5.15 -8.52 8.94
CA LYS A 68 -6.36 -8.48 9.76
C LYS A 68 -6.79 -7.04 10.03
N GLN A 69 -5.86 -6.12 10.29
CA GLN A 69 -6.19 -4.72 10.47
C GLN A 69 -6.73 -4.08 9.19
N LEU A 70 -6.07 -4.31 8.04
CA LEU A 70 -6.54 -3.82 6.73
C LEU A 70 -7.94 -4.34 6.39
N ILE A 71 -8.21 -5.63 6.61
CA ILE A 71 -9.51 -6.25 6.35
C ILE A 71 -10.57 -5.74 7.33
N LYS A 72 -10.24 -5.63 8.62
CA LYS A 72 -11.18 -5.21 9.67
C LYS A 72 -11.54 -3.73 9.58
N HIS A 73 -10.57 -2.86 9.28
CA HIS A 73 -10.73 -1.41 9.34
C HIS A 73 -10.78 -0.74 7.96
N GLY A 74 -10.53 -1.48 6.89
CA GLY A 74 -10.45 -0.98 5.51
C GLY A 74 -9.23 -0.09 5.21
N SER A 75 -8.47 0.31 6.23
CA SER A 75 -7.26 1.11 6.10
C SER A 75 -6.35 1.01 7.32
N ILE A 76 -5.08 1.36 7.13
CA ILE A 76 -4.08 1.50 8.20
C ILE A 76 -3.31 2.82 8.04
N LYS A 77 -2.67 3.28 9.12
CA LYS A 77 -1.68 4.35 9.08
C LYS A 77 -0.29 3.74 9.22
N LEU A 78 0.61 4.08 8.30
CA LEU A 78 1.99 3.63 8.30
C LEU A 78 2.92 4.83 8.43
N VAL A 79 3.65 4.91 9.54
CA VAL A 79 4.73 5.88 9.72
C VAL A 79 5.91 5.43 8.84
N HIS A 80 6.33 6.29 7.92
CA HIS A 80 7.46 6.02 7.01
C HIS A 80 8.69 6.89 7.33
N ASP A 81 8.46 8.05 7.94
CA ASP A 81 9.49 8.97 8.42
C ASP A 81 8.88 9.87 9.50
N THR A 82 9.18 9.64 10.78
CA THR A 82 8.51 10.32 11.89
C THR A 82 8.64 11.86 11.78
N PRO A 83 7.54 12.64 11.84
CA PRO A 83 6.17 12.26 12.24
C PRO A 83 5.22 11.91 11.07
N TRP A 84 5.73 11.81 9.85
CA TRP A 84 4.99 11.56 8.63
C TRP A 84 4.51 10.11 8.51
N TYR A 85 3.26 9.99 8.10
CA TYR A 85 2.63 8.71 7.86
C TYR A 85 1.77 8.73 6.60
N TRP A 86 1.68 7.57 5.96
CA TRP A 86 0.74 7.32 4.88
C TRP A 86 -0.50 6.63 5.41
N LYS A 87 -1.64 6.97 4.84
CA LYS A 87 -2.86 6.19 5.02
C LYS A 87 -3.00 5.23 3.84
N ILE A 88 -2.96 3.93 4.14
CA ILE A 88 -3.03 2.85 3.16
C ILE A 88 -4.41 2.22 3.24
N TYR A 89 -5.11 2.15 2.11
CA TYR A 89 -6.46 1.63 2.01
C TYR A 89 -6.46 0.28 1.33
N LEU A 90 -7.35 -0.61 1.78
CA LEU A 90 -7.74 -1.77 0.99
C LEU A 90 -8.52 -1.27 -0.24
N SER A 91 -8.04 -1.61 -1.42
CA SER A 91 -8.69 -1.29 -2.68
C SER A 91 -9.48 -2.51 -3.15
N ASN A 92 -10.77 -2.33 -3.43
CA ASN A 92 -11.58 -3.36 -4.08
C ASN A 92 -11.42 -3.35 -5.60
N ASN A 93 -10.53 -2.51 -6.13
CA ASN A 93 -10.42 -2.28 -7.57
C ASN A 93 -9.28 -3.11 -8.18
N PRO A 94 -9.56 -4.08 -9.07
CA PRO A 94 -8.58 -5.02 -9.62
C PRO A 94 -7.73 -4.48 -10.80
N HIS A 95 -7.80 -3.17 -11.09
CA HIS A 95 -7.15 -2.54 -12.26
C HIS A 95 -5.67 -2.93 -12.46
#